data_AF-A0A838B872-F1
#
_entry.id   AF-A0A838B872-F1
#
_cell.length_a   1.000
_cell.length_b   1.000
_cell.length_c   1.000
_cell.angle_alpha   90.00
_cell.angle_beta   90.00
_cell.angle_gamma   90.00
#
_symmetry.space_group_name_H-M   'P 1'
#
loop_
_entity.id
_entity.type
_entity.pdbx_description
1 polymer ?
#
loop_
_entity_poly.entity_id
_entity_poly.type
_entity_poly.pdbx_seq_one_letter_code
_entity_poly.pdbx_strand_id
1 'polypeptide(L)'
;MKTILLAVCLTLAAAEAQAISRYDPTRMSCDRVQGTIARQGAVILRYQSRRVPGLPLFDRYVQSQQFCNIGEVRKRAYVPSADTDSCPVYLCKRIENDHFHRRFLRRH
;
A
#
# COMPACT_ATOMS: atom_id res chain seq x y z
N MET A 1 -38.64 18.62 -14.71
CA MET A 1 -37.32 19.31 -14.73
C MET A 1 -36.51 19.09 -13.45
N LYS A 2 -37.14 19.08 -12.26
CA LYS A 2 -36.45 18.91 -10.95
C LYS A 2 -35.86 17.51 -10.69
N THR A 3 -36.46 16.47 -11.30
CA THR A 3 -36.04 15.07 -11.17
C THR A 3 -34.77 14.73 -11.95
N ILE A 4 -34.50 15.47 -13.04
CA ILE A 4 -33.30 15.26 -13.88
C ILE A 4 -32.05 15.76 -13.14
N LEU A 5 -32.17 16.87 -12.40
CA LEU A 5 -31.08 17.42 -11.58
C LEU A 5 -30.63 16.46 -10.46
N LEU A 6 -31.56 15.72 -9.86
CA LEU A 6 -31.25 14.72 -8.83
C LEU A 6 -30.50 13.51 -9.40
N ALA A 7 -30.82 13.08 -10.61
CA ALA A 7 -30.15 11.95 -11.26
C ALA A 7 -28.68 12.25 -11.64
N VAL A 8 -28.34 13.51 -11.93
CA VAL A 8 -26.97 13.93 -12.28
C VAL A 8 -26.05 13.97 -11.05
N CYS A 9 -26.56 14.29 -9.86
CA CYS A 9 -25.73 14.29 -8.65
C CYS A 9 -25.32 12.89 -8.18
N LEU A 10 -26.10 11.85 -8.48
CA LEU A 10 -25.78 10.49 -8.04
C LEU A 10 -24.69 9.79 -8.89
N THR A 11 -24.37 10.27 -10.09
CA THR A 11 -23.35 9.65 -10.94
C THR A 11 -21.91 10.06 -10.59
N LEU A 12 -21.71 11.09 -9.75
CA LEU A 12 -20.37 11.49 -9.29
C LEU A 12 -19.76 10.56 -8.23
N ALA A 13 -20.51 9.58 -7.73
CA ALA A 13 -20.00 8.54 -6.83
C ALA A 13 -19.45 7.32 -7.59
N ALA A 14 -18.96 7.50 -8.82
CA ALA A 14 -18.14 6.50 -9.47
C ALA A 14 -16.81 6.41 -8.69
N ALA A 15 -16.77 5.50 -7.70
CA ALA A 15 -15.54 5.09 -7.08
C ALA A 15 -14.69 4.45 -8.17
N GLU A 16 -13.76 5.23 -8.71
CA GLU A 16 -12.83 4.83 -9.74
C GLU A 16 -12.24 3.47 -9.36
N ALA A 17 -12.57 2.42 -10.12
CA ALA A 17 -11.88 1.14 -10.07
C ALA A 17 -10.51 1.33 -10.74
N GLN A 18 -9.67 2.18 -10.15
CA GLN A 18 -8.35 2.50 -10.68
C GLN A 18 -7.55 1.21 -10.70
N ALA A 19 -7.08 0.81 -11.89
CA ALA A 19 -6.18 -0.31 -12.03
C ALA A 19 -4.91 0.00 -11.20
N ILE A 20 -4.83 -0.60 -10.02
CA ILE A 20 -3.69 -0.37 -9.11
C ILE A 20 -2.44 -0.83 -9.83
N SER A 21 -1.54 0.12 -10.06
CA SER A 21 -0.30 -0.15 -10.79
C SER A 21 0.61 -1.06 -9.98
N ARG A 22 1.28 -1.97 -10.70
CA ARG A 22 2.15 -3.01 -10.13
C ARG A 22 3.59 -2.75 -10.55
N TYR A 23 4.50 -2.73 -9.60
CA TYR A 23 5.93 -2.51 -9.85
C TYR A 23 6.79 -3.54 -9.13
N ASP A 24 7.96 -3.81 -9.70
CA ASP A 24 9.05 -4.50 -9.02
C ASP A 24 10.01 -3.44 -8.45
N PRO A 25 10.02 -3.22 -7.12
CA PRO A 25 10.86 -2.18 -6.52
C PRO A 25 12.35 -2.47 -6.69
N THR A 26 12.76 -3.72 -6.92
CA THR A 26 14.18 -4.08 -7.12
C THR A 26 14.76 -3.56 -8.43
N ARG A 27 13.91 -3.07 -9.35
CA ARG A 27 14.29 -2.46 -10.63
C ARG A 27 14.27 -0.92 -10.60
N MET A 28 14.09 -0.33 -9.42
CA MET A 28 14.01 1.12 -9.23
C MET A 28 14.91 1.53 -8.07
N SER A 29 15.49 2.74 -8.13
CA SER A 29 16.11 3.36 -6.95
C SER A 29 15.06 3.64 -5.87
N CYS A 30 15.47 3.72 -4.62
CA CYS A 30 14.55 3.99 -3.50
C CYS A 30 13.77 5.29 -3.70
N ASP A 31 14.42 6.36 -4.15
CA ASP A 31 13.77 7.63 -4.47
C ASP A 31 12.71 7.47 -5.56
N ARG A 32 12.97 6.61 -6.56
CA ARG A 32 12.00 6.33 -7.62
C ARG A 32 10.84 5.46 -7.13
N VAL A 33 11.07 4.51 -6.22
CA VAL A 33 10.01 3.76 -5.53
C VAL A 33 9.09 4.74 -4.78
N GLN A 34 9.67 5.58 -3.94
CA GLN A 34 8.94 6.57 -3.14
C GLN A 34 8.20 7.58 -4.01
N GLY A 35 8.88 8.12 -5.03
CA GLY A 35 8.26 9.05 -5.97
C GLY A 35 7.11 8.42 -6.76
N THR A 36 7.20 7.12 -7.08
CA THR A 36 6.10 6.39 -7.75
C THR A 36 4.90 6.24 -6.82
N ILE A 37 5.11 5.84 -5.56
CA ILE A 37 4.05 5.81 -4.54
C ILE A 37 3.45 7.20 -4.34
N ALA A 38 4.30 8.23 -4.27
CA ALA A 38 3.87 9.60 -4.03
C ALA A 38 2.97 10.14 -5.14
N ARG A 39 3.32 9.89 -6.41
CA ARG A 39 2.56 10.34 -7.58
C ARG A 39 1.24 9.61 -7.76
N GLN A 40 1.19 8.32 -7.44
CA GLN A 40 0.00 7.48 -7.68
C GLN A 40 -0.87 7.29 -6.45
N GLY A 41 -0.41 7.69 -5.27
CA GLY A 41 -1.13 7.56 -4.02
C GLY A 41 -1.10 6.14 -3.44
N ALA A 42 -1.39 5.12 -4.24
CA ALA A 42 -1.30 3.72 -3.85
C ALA A 42 -0.81 2.83 -5.00
N VAL A 43 0.11 1.92 -4.71
CA VAL A 43 0.66 0.97 -5.70
C VAL A 43 0.83 -0.42 -5.07
N ILE A 44 0.90 -1.44 -5.92
CA ILE A 44 1.31 -2.78 -5.49
C ILE A 44 2.80 -2.95 -5.82
N LEU A 45 3.60 -3.31 -4.83
CA LEU A 45 4.97 -3.75 -5.06
C LEU A 45 5.02 -5.26 -5.00
N ARG A 46 5.63 -5.90 -6.00
CA ARG A 46 5.85 -7.35 -6.06
C ARG A 46 7.35 -7.63 -6.23
N TYR A 47 7.93 -8.38 -5.31
CA TYR A 47 9.36 -8.72 -5.30
C TYR A 47 9.60 -10.05 -4.60
N GLN A 48 10.76 -10.65 -4.79
CA GLN A 48 11.13 -11.87 -4.06
C GLN A 48 11.63 -11.54 -2.66
N SER A 49 11.27 -12.37 -1.68
CA SER A 49 11.83 -12.27 -0.33
C SER A 49 13.33 -12.50 -0.39
N ARG A 50 14.09 -11.58 0.22
CA ARG A 50 15.54 -11.75 0.42
C ARG A 50 15.88 -12.70 1.57
N ARG A 51 14.91 -13.01 2.44
CA ARG A 51 15.11 -13.88 3.61
C ARG A 51 14.68 -15.32 3.37
N VAL A 52 13.68 -15.52 2.51
CA VAL A 52 13.10 -16.84 2.22
C VAL A 52 13.16 -17.05 0.70
N PRO A 53 14.11 -17.86 0.21
CA PRO A 53 14.25 -18.13 -1.23
C PRO A 53 12.94 -18.66 -1.84
N GLY A 54 12.58 -18.13 -3.01
CA GLY A 54 11.39 -18.55 -3.74
C GLY A 54 10.05 -18.05 -3.19
N LEU A 55 10.04 -17.26 -2.11
CA LEU A 55 8.82 -16.66 -1.58
C LEU A 55 8.54 -15.30 -2.26
N PRO A 56 7.55 -15.19 -3.16
CA PRO A 56 7.13 -13.91 -3.69
C PRO A 56 6.40 -13.11 -2.61
N LEU A 57 6.83 -11.87 -2.40
CA LEU A 57 6.15 -10.88 -1.58
C LEU A 57 5.35 -9.94 -2.48
N PHE A 58 4.13 -9.65 -2.06
CA PHE A 58 3.33 -8.60 -2.65
C PHE A 58 2.56 -7.88 -1.55
N ASP A 59 2.54 -6.56 -1.58
CA ASP A 59 1.70 -5.76 -0.68
C ASP A 59 1.32 -4.43 -1.36
N ARG A 60 0.29 -3.77 -0.82
CA ARG A 60 -0.15 -2.44 -1.26
C ARG A 60 0.52 -1.38 -0.40
N TYR A 61 1.28 -0.50 -1.06
CA TYR A 61 1.98 0.60 -0.42
C TYR A 61 1.28 1.92 -0.75
N VAL A 62 1.21 2.80 0.24
CA VAL A 62 0.40 4.02 0.18
C VAL A 62 1.20 5.26 0.55
N GLN A 63 0.83 6.38 -0.04
CA GLN A 63 1.43 7.69 0.21
C GLN A 63 0.97 8.26 1.56
N SER A 64 -0.31 8.15 1.91
CA SER A 64 -0.86 8.70 3.16
C SER A 64 -2.04 7.90 3.71
N GLN A 65 -2.51 8.30 4.90
CA GLN A 65 -3.60 7.66 5.63
C GLN A 65 -4.93 7.66 4.86
N GLN A 66 -5.17 8.66 3.99
CA GLN A 66 -6.41 8.75 3.20
C GLN A 66 -6.58 7.58 2.23
N PHE A 67 -5.48 6.90 1.89
CA PHE A 67 -5.50 5.71 1.04
C PHE A 67 -5.73 4.42 1.81
N CYS A 68 -5.81 4.46 3.14
CA CYS A 68 -6.12 3.29 3.96
C CYS A 68 -7.63 3.15 4.17
N ASN A 69 -8.09 1.91 4.34
CA ASN A 69 -9.50 1.66 4.61
C ASN A 69 -9.88 2.10 6.02
N ILE A 70 -11.18 2.23 6.28
CA ILE A 70 -11.71 2.44 7.63
C ILE A 70 -11.22 1.32 8.55
N GLY A 71 -10.67 1.69 9.72
CA GLY A 71 -10.10 0.74 10.69
C GLY A 71 -8.64 0.32 10.40
N GLU A 72 -8.01 0.87 9.36
CA GLU A 72 -6.59 0.71 9.08
C GLU A 72 -5.80 1.98 9.40
N VAL A 73 -4.54 1.82 9.78
CA VAL A 73 -3.56 2.89 9.98
C VAL A 73 -2.37 2.72 9.05
N ARG A 74 -1.82 3.84 8.60
CA ARG A 74 -0.60 3.89 7.80
C ARG A 74 0.60 3.52 8.68
N LYS A 75 1.26 2.41 8.34
CA LYS A 75 2.36 1.83 9.12
C LYS A 75 3.62 1.75 8.26
N ARG A 76 4.78 2.13 8.84
CA ARG A 76 6.08 2.09 8.17
C ARG A 76 6.53 0.65 7.90
N ALA A 77 6.94 0.41 6.66
CA ALA A 77 7.53 -0.83 6.18
C ALA A 77 8.80 -0.54 5.38
N TYR A 78 9.48 -1.59 4.94
CA TYR A 78 10.72 -1.50 4.17
C TYR A 78 10.68 -2.50 3.03
N VAL A 79 11.14 -2.07 1.87
CA VAL A 79 11.25 -2.89 0.66
C VAL A 79 12.67 -2.82 0.12
N PRO A 80 13.15 -3.88 -0.54
CA PRO A 80 14.38 -3.78 -1.31
C PRO A 80 14.15 -2.91 -2.55
N SER A 81 15.20 -2.22 -2.95
CA SER A 81 15.30 -1.41 -4.17
C SER A 81 16.63 -1.71 -4.87
N ALA A 82 16.87 -1.09 -6.02
CA ALA A 82 18.09 -1.30 -6.80
C ALA A 82 19.36 -0.81 -6.09
N ASP A 83 19.23 0.22 -5.24
CA ASP A 83 20.33 0.93 -4.57
C ASP A 83 20.36 0.75 -3.05
N THR A 84 19.29 0.23 -2.44
CA THR A 84 19.25 -0.09 -1.01
C THR A 84 18.32 -1.25 -0.68
N ASP A 85 18.67 -2.02 0.34
CA ASP A 85 17.92 -3.20 0.79
C ASP A 85 16.75 -2.85 1.71
N SER A 86 16.69 -1.61 2.19
CA SER A 86 15.75 -1.18 3.22
C SER A 86 15.15 0.20 2.90
N CYS A 87 14.59 0.35 1.71
CA CYS A 87 13.91 1.57 1.30
C CYS A 87 12.64 1.81 2.14
N PRO A 88 12.49 2.94 2.85
CA PRO A 88 11.34 3.18 3.70
C PRO A 88 10.11 3.51 2.88
N VAL A 89 9.02 2.81 3.18
CA VAL A 89 7.70 2.97 2.55
C VAL A 89 6.60 2.79 3.60
N TYR A 90 5.35 2.95 3.20
CA TYR A 90 4.21 2.78 4.09
C TYR A 90 3.16 1.87 3.48
N LEU A 91 2.49 1.09 4.32
CA LEU A 91 1.37 0.24 3.96
C LEU A 91 0.26 0.43 5.00
N CYS A 92 -0.93 -0.07 4.71
CA CYS A 92 -2.06 -0.01 5.65
C CYS A 92 -2.10 -1.28 6.51
N LYS A 93 -2.33 -1.12 7.81
CA LYS A 93 -2.55 -2.24 8.75
C LYS A 93 -3.77 -1.98 9.60
N ARG A 94 -4.60 -3.01 9.81
CA ARG A 94 -5.70 -2.99 10.78
C ARG A 94 -5.17 -2.73 12.20
N ILE A 95 -5.85 -1.89 12.96
CA ILE A 95 -5.46 -1.53 14.34
C ILE A 95 -5.55 -2.74 15.30
N GLU A 96 -6.48 -3.67 15.08
CA GLU A 96 -6.81 -4.74 16.05
C GLU A 96 -5.83 -5.92 16.14
N ASN A 97 -4.76 -6.01 15.33
CA ASN A 97 -3.95 -7.25 15.27
C ASN A 97 -2.45 -7.13 15.64
N ASP A 98 -1.91 -5.94 15.91
CA ASP A 98 -0.47 -5.80 16.19
C ASP A 98 -0.09 -6.08 17.66
N HIS A 99 -1.03 -5.94 18.60
CA HIS A 99 -0.75 -6.17 20.03
C HIS A 99 -0.77 -7.65 20.43
N PHE A 100 -1.67 -8.45 19.86
CA PHE A 100 -1.85 -9.84 20.27
C PHE A 100 -0.71 -10.74 19.76
N HIS A 101 -0.30 -10.58 18.49
CA HIS A 101 0.76 -11.39 17.90
C HIS A 101 2.14 -11.18 18.55
N ARG A 102 2.50 -9.93 18.91
CA ARG A 102 3.76 -9.65 19.61
C ARG A 102 3.83 -10.24 21.01
N ARG A 103 2.68 -10.39 21.68
CA ARG A 103 2.61 -10.97 23.03
C ARG A 103 2.77 -12.50 22.98
N PHE A 104 2.32 -13.14 21.91
CA PHE A 104 2.46 -14.58 21.72
C PHE A 104 3.90 -14.97 21.34
N LEU A 105 4.54 -14.24 20.42
CA LEU A 105 5.92 -14.48 19.99
C LEU A 105 7.02 -14.07 21.00
N ARG A 106 6.66 -13.37 22.09
CA ARG A 106 7.59 -13.02 23.18
C ARG A 106 7.51 -13.97 24.39
N ARG A 107 6.59 -14.93 24.38
CA ARG A 107 6.38 -15.89 25.48
C ARG A 107 6.95 -17.28 25.20
N HIS A 108 7.57 -17.48 24.04
CA HIS A 108 8.33 -18.67 23.65
C HIS A 108 9.73 -18.24 23.22
#